data_AF-J9EHI0-F1
#
_entry.id   AF-J9EHI0-F1
#
_cell.length_a   1.000
_cell.length_b   1.000
_cell.length_c   1.000
_cell.angle_alpha   90.00
_cell.angle_beta   90.00
_cell.angle_gamma   90.00
#
_symmetry.space_group_name_H-M   'P 1'
#
loop_
_entity.id
_entity.type
_entity.pdbx_description
1 polymer ?
#
loop_
_entity_poly.entity_id
_entity_poly.type
_entity_poly.pdbx_seq_one_letter_code
_entity_poly.pdbx_strand_id
1 'polypeptide(L)'
;MRELLPIKVGAKIIRQTCKKDEFESSEDAEESQQENEDSKIDLSQLSAVELLKLRYDHVENAKSSISNLAYLIIADPHNEVHKLKELYILSTGKDIFSLARETVIKLATVSLAEVFIDIIPGYAIRPHTDEEMSQKLSKETKKLYDFEQTLLRYYLKYLQHLESYAGSK
;
A
#
# COMPACT_ATOMS: atom_id res chain seq x y z
N MET A 1 6.68 -19.78 2.46
CA MET A 1 5.70 -20.73 3.05
C MET A 1 4.59 -19.91 3.70
N ARG A 2 3.32 -20.29 3.54
CA ARG A 2 2.22 -19.64 4.29
C ARG A 2 2.03 -20.42 5.58
N GLU A 3 2.19 -19.74 6.71
CA GLU A 3 1.94 -20.36 8.02
C GLU A 3 0.43 -20.42 8.27
N LEU A 4 -0.06 -21.59 8.69
CA LEU A 4 -1.46 -21.80 9.03
C LEU A 4 -1.66 -21.74 10.55
N LEU A 5 -2.90 -21.54 10.97
CA LEU A 5 -3.25 -21.56 12.39
C LEU A 5 -2.87 -22.91 13.02
N PRO A 6 -2.31 -22.92 14.25
CA PRO A 6 -1.94 -24.15 14.92
C PRO A 6 -3.15 -25.04 15.20
N ILE A 7 -3.01 -26.35 15.04
CA ILE A 7 -4.06 -27.33 15.32
C ILE A 7 -3.69 -28.10 16.59
N LYS A 8 -4.68 -28.33 17.46
CA LYS A 8 -4.53 -29.11 18.68
C LYS A 8 -4.83 -30.58 18.41
N VAL A 9 -3.82 -31.44 18.54
CA VAL A 9 -3.97 -32.90 18.46
C VAL A 9 -3.68 -33.48 19.85
N GLY A 10 -4.74 -33.90 20.54
CA GLY A 10 -4.65 -34.31 21.94
C GLY A 10 -4.21 -33.15 22.86
N ALA A 11 -3.16 -33.38 23.68
CA ALA A 11 -2.60 -32.37 24.58
C ALA A 11 -1.50 -31.50 23.96
N LYS A 12 -1.13 -31.72 22.69
CA LYS A 12 -0.07 -30.98 22.00
C LYS A 12 -0.61 -30.11 20.88
N ILE A 13 -0.03 -28.92 20.73
CA ILE A 13 -0.35 -27.96 19.66
C ILE A 13 0.74 -28.08 18.60
N ILE A 14 0.35 -28.36 17.36
CA ILE A 14 1.27 -28.56 16.23
C ILE A 14 1.08 -27.40 15.23
N ARG A 15 2.19 -26.80 14.79
CA ARG A 15 2.19 -25.74 13.77
C ARG A 15 2.33 -26.36 12.38
N GLN A 16 1.53 -25.91 11.43
CA GLN A 16 1.51 -26.43 10.05
C GLN A 16 2.01 -25.37 9.05
N THR A 17 2.85 -25.79 8.11
CA THR A 17 3.34 -24.97 7.01
C THR A 17 2.98 -25.60 5.66
N CYS A 18 2.48 -24.78 4.72
CA CYS A 18 2.34 -25.17 3.31
C CYS A 18 3.42 -24.50 2.46
N LYS A 19 4.06 -25.28 1.57
CA LYS A 19 4.87 -24.74 0.47
C LYS A 19 3.92 -24.07 -0.53
N LYS A 20 4.21 -22.82 -0.90
CA LYS A 20 3.47 -22.11 -1.96
C LYS A 20 4.15 -22.49 -3.28
N ASP A 21 3.40 -23.04 -4.22
CA ASP A 21 3.86 -23.19 -5.60
C ASP A 21 3.90 -21.80 -6.27
N GLU A 22 4.98 -21.57 -7.00
CA GLU A 22 5.32 -20.31 -7.68
C GLU A 22 4.47 -20.15 -8.94
N PHE A 23 3.79 -19.01 -9.05
CA PHE A 23 3.32 -18.47 -10.33
C PHE A 23 4.04 -17.15 -10.55
N GLU A 24 4.93 -17.15 -11.54
CA GLU A 24 5.64 -15.97 -12.03
C GLU A 24 4.69 -15.03 -12.78
N SER A 25 4.86 -13.73 -12.55
CA SER A 25 4.65 -12.70 -13.57
C SER A 25 5.63 -11.58 -13.27
N SER A 26 6.66 -11.48 -14.10
CA SER A 26 7.62 -10.38 -14.18
C SER A 26 6.93 -9.09 -14.60
N GLU A 27 7.29 -7.96 -13.99
CA GLU A 27 7.98 -6.83 -14.63
C GLU A 27 8.06 -5.58 -13.74
N ASP A 28 9.25 -4.99 -13.74
CA ASP A 28 9.73 -3.68 -13.23
C ASP A 28 9.65 -3.34 -11.73
N ALA A 29 10.78 -3.58 -11.06
CA ALA A 29 11.11 -3.02 -9.75
C ALA A 29 12.53 -2.41 -9.76
N GLU A 30 12.63 -1.11 -10.04
CA GLU A 30 13.70 -0.30 -9.45
C GLU A 30 13.32 -0.05 -7.98
N GLU A 31 13.71 -0.98 -7.11
CA GLU A 31 13.49 -0.91 -5.66
C GLU A 31 14.65 -0.19 -4.98
N SER A 32 14.35 0.97 -4.39
CA SER A 32 15.17 1.56 -3.34
C SER A 32 15.09 0.66 -2.10
N GLN A 33 16.13 -0.15 -1.88
CA GLN A 33 16.25 -1.03 -0.73
C GLN A 33 16.52 -0.20 0.54
N GLN A 34 15.47 0.08 1.31
CA GLN A 34 15.61 0.34 2.75
C GLN A 34 15.32 -0.97 3.47
N GLU A 35 16.37 -1.65 3.93
CA GLU A 35 16.25 -2.83 4.78
C GLU A 35 15.53 -2.44 6.08
N ASN A 36 14.30 -2.92 6.28
CA ASN A 36 13.59 -2.79 7.55
C ASN A 36 14.26 -3.68 8.60
N GLU A 37 14.96 -3.06 9.57
CA GLU A 37 15.63 -3.72 10.71
C GLU A 37 14.68 -4.57 11.56
N ASP A 38 13.38 -4.27 11.53
CA ASP A 38 12.35 -4.96 12.35
C ASP A 38 12.09 -6.41 11.93
N SER A 39 12.54 -6.81 10.73
CA SER A 39 12.40 -8.18 10.23
C SER A 39 13.28 -9.19 10.97
N LYS A 40 14.21 -8.73 11.84
CA LYS A 40 15.15 -9.57 12.60
C LYS A 40 14.81 -9.74 14.10
N ILE A 41 13.73 -9.13 14.59
CA ILE A 41 13.40 -9.19 16.03
C ILE A 41 12.78 -10.55 16.36
N ASP A 42 13.41 -11.32 17.26
CA ASP A 42 12.87 -12.59 17.74
C ASP A 42 11.70 -12.34 18.71
N LEU A 43 10.49 -12.32 18.16
CA LEU A 43 9.24 -12.06 18.90
C LEU A 43 8.97 -13.08 20.00
N SER A 44 9.62 -14.26 19.98
CA SER A 44 9.37 -15.34 20.93
C SER A 44 9.96 -15.07 22.32
N GLN A 45 10.91 -14.15 22.43
CA GLN A 45 11.61 -13.83 23.68
C GLN A 45 11.01 -12.64 24.43
N LEU A 46 10.04 -11.94 23.82
CA LEU A 46 9.48 -10.71 24.36
C LEU A 46 8.30 -10.98 25.30
N SER A 47 8.18 -10.15 26.33
CA SER A 47 7.01 -10.11 27.21
C SER A 47 5.76 -9.59 26.48
N ALA A 48 4.58 -9.96 26.95
CA ALA A 48 3.30 -9.49 26.38
C ALA A 48 3.19 -7.95 26.37
N VAL A 49 3.75 -7.28 27.38
CA VAL A 49 3.78 -5.81 27.48
C VAL A 49 4.68 -5.20 26.41
N GLU A 50 5.84 -5.83 26.15
CA GLU A 50 6.81 -5.37 25.16
C GLU A 50 6.26 -5.53 23.74
N LEU A 51 5.60 -6.66 23.44
CA LEU A 51 4.95 -6.90 22.16
C LEU A 51 3.85 -5.86 21.86
N LEU A 52 3.04 -5.52 22.87
CA LEU A 52 2.01 -4.48 22.72
C LEU A 52 2.62 -3.11 22.47
N LYS A 53 3.70 -2.76 23.19
CA LYS A 53 4.41 -1.50 23.00
C LYS A 53 5.00 -1.41 21.58
N LEU A 54 5.69 -2.44 21.12
CA LEU A 54 6.23 -2.48 19.75
C LEU A 54 5.13 -2.32 18.71
N ARG A 55 4.02 -3.06 18.84
CA ARG A 55 2.87 -2.89 17.95
C ARG A 55 2.37 -1.45 17.94
N TYR A 56 2.24 -0.84 19.11
CA TYR A 56 1.76 0.54 19.23
C TYR A 56 2.70 1.50 18.50
N ASP A 57 4.01 1.39 18.73
CA ASP A 57 5.03 2.26 18.12
C ASP A 57 4.99 2.15 16.58
N HIS A 58 4.90 0.94 16.01
CA HIS A 58 4.78 0.77 14.56
C HIS A 58 3.47 1.34 14.00
N VAL A 59 2.35 1.21 14.73
CA VAL A 59 1.07 1.78 14.29
C VAL A 59 1.11 3.30 14.32
N GLU A 60 1.70 3.91 15.35
CA GLU A 60 1.83 5.38 15.44
C GLU A 60 2.77 5.95 14.37
N ASN A 61 3.88 5.27 14.09
CA ASN A 61 4.78 5.64 13.00
C ASN A 61 4.04 5.57 11.66
N ALA A 62 3.30 4.49 11.41
CA ALA A 62 2.52 4.35 10.18
C ALA A 62 1.42 5.43 10.06
N LYS A 63 0.72 5.78 11.15
CA LYS A 63 -0.26 6.88 11.16
C LYS A 63 0.38 8.21 10.79
N SER A 64 1.55 8.50 11.33
CA SER A 64 2.29 9.72 11.04
C SER A 64 2.68 9.79 9.56
N SER A 65 3.20 8.69 9.01
CA SER A 65 3.53 8.58 7.58
C SER A 65 2.31 8.74 6.68
N ILE A 66 1.21 8.04 6.98
CA ILE A 66 -0.06 8.15 6.23
C ILE A 66 -0.57 9.59 6.26
N SER A 67 -0.56 10.23 7.42
CA SER A 67 -1.04 11.61 7.59
C SER A 67 -0.19 12.59 6.79
N ASN A 68 1.13 12.45 6.82
CA ASN A 68 2.04 13.30 6.06
C ASN A 68 1.85 13.13 4.55
N LEU A 69 1.75 11.89 4.07
CA LEU A 69 1.50 11.60 2.65
C LEU A 69 0.16 12.18 2.19
N ALA A 70 -0.91 11.96 2.95
CA ALA A 70 -2.23 12.50 2.65
C ALA A 70 -2.22 14.03 2.61
N TYR A 71 -1.60 14.67 3.60
CA TYR A 71 -1.48 16.13 3.66
C TYR A 71 -0.75 16.70 2.43
N LEU A 72 0.38 16.10 2.03
CA LEU A 72 1.15 16.56 0.87
C LEU A 72 0.36 16.43 -0.43
N ILE A 73 -0.36 15.31 -0.61
CA ILE A 73 -1.17 15.07 -1.81
C ILE A 73 -2.35 16.06 -1.87
N ILE A 74 -3.03 16.29 -0.76
CA ILE A 74 -4.18 17.22 -0.71
C ILE A 74 -3.72 18.68 -0.91
N ALA A 75 -2.56 19.04 -0.36
CA ALA A 75 -2.03 20.41 -0.44
C ALA A 75 -1.63 20.82 -1.88
N ASP A 76 -1.00 19.92 -2.64
CA ASP A 76 -0.65 20.18 -4.05
C ASP A 76 -0.79 18.90 -4.90
N PRO A 77 -2.01 18.54 -5.31
CA PRO A 77 -2.27 17.28 -5.99
C PRO A 77 -1.55 17.18 -7.34
N HIS A 78 -1.29 18.30 -8.02
CA HIS A 78 -0.65 18.27 -9.34
C HIS A 78 0.86 18.03 -9.28
N ASN A 79 1.54 18.42 -8.19
CA ASN A 79 2.97 18.17 -8.02
C ASN A 79 3.25 16.88 -7.23
N GLU A 80 2.43 16.59 -6.22
CA GLU A 80 2.68 15.50 -5.27
C GLU A 80 1.92 14.21 -5.60
N VAL A 81 1.30 14.12 -6.78
CA VAL A 81 0.51 12.95 -7.23
C VAL A 81 1.27 11.62 -7.14
N HIS A 82 2.61 11.64 -7.28
CA HIS A 82 3.43 10.45 -7.22
C HIS A 82 3.42 9.79 -5.84
N LYS A 83 3.15 10.54 -4.77
CA LYS A 83 3.03 10.04 -3.39
C LYS A 83 1.85 9.09 -3.19
N LEU A 84 0.86 9.10 -4.09
CA LEU A 84 -0.18 8.07 -4.14
C LEU A 84 0.42 6.66 -4.23
N LYS A 85 1.59 6.51 -4.87
CA LYS A 85 2.32 5.23 -4.91
C LYS A 85 2.68 4.75 -3.50
N GLU A 86 3.30 5.63 -2.73
CA GLU A 86 3.78 5.33 -1.37
C GLU A 86 2.59 4.99 -0.46
N LEU A 87 1.53 5.79 -0.51
CA LEU A 87 0.31 5.56 0.26
C LEU A 87 -0.38 4.24 -0.14
N TYR A 88 -0.41 3.93 -1.43
CA TYR A 88 -0.90 2.65 -1.94
C TYR A 88 -0.05 1.47 -1.44
N ILE A 89 1.27 1.57 -1.43
CA ILE A 89 2.15 0.50 -0.92
C ILE A 89 1.83 0.18 0.54
N LEU A 90 1.59 1.21 1.38
CA LEU A 90 1.17 1.02 2.78
C LEU A 90 -0.15 0.24 2.88
N SER A 91 -1.10 0.47 1.98
CA SER A 91 -2.36 -0.30 1.93
C SER A 91 -2.16 -1.77 1.55
N THR A 92 -1.11 -2.10 0.78
CA THR A 92 -0.80 -3.51 0.44
C THR A 92 -0.18 -4.29 1.61
N GLY A 93 0.28 -3.60 2.66
CA GLY A 93 0.95 -4.26 3.78
C GLY A 93 2.31 -4.84 3.41
N LYS A 94 2.89 -4.44 2.27
CA LYS A 94 4.27 -4.75 1.91
C LYS A 94 5.17 -3.92 2.82
N ASP A 95 6.20 -4.56 3.38
CA ASP A 95 7.21 -3.94 4.25
C ASP A 95 6.70 -3.39 5.59
N ILE A 96 5.50 -3.78 6.03
CA ILE A 96 4.96 -3.41 7.34
C ILE A 96 5.22 -4.53 8.35
N PHE A 97 5.66 -4.13 9.54
CA PHE A 97 5.87 -5.04 10.65
C PHE A 97 4.66 -5.94 10.91
N SER A 98 4.90 -7.25 10.99
CA SER A 98 3.86 -8.29 11.00
C SER A 98 2.75 -8.03 12.03
N LEU A 99 3.13 -7.54 13.22
CA LEU A 99 2.21 -7.31 14.34
C LEU A 99 1.27 -6.10 14.15
N ALA A 100 1.69 -5.12 13.34
CA ALA A 100 0.92 -3.91 13.02
C ALA A 100 0.22 -3.99 11.66
N ARG A 101 0.62 -4.93 10.80
CA ARG A 101 0.24 -5.04 9.38
C ARG A 101 -1.25 -4.84 9.11
N GLU A 102 -2.12 -5.61 9.76
CA GLU A 102 -3.56 -5.54 9.50
C GLU A 102 -4.18 -4.18 9.89
N THR A 103 -3.64 -3.54 10.93
CA THR A 103 -4.14 -2.23 11.37
C THR A 103 -3.71 -1.16 10.39
N VAL A 104 -2.45 -1.19 9.94
CA VAL A 104 -1.91 -0.24 8.99
C VAL A 104 -2.58 -0.36 7.62
N ILE A 105 -2.80 -1.59 7.12
CA ILE A 105 -3.54 -1.83 5.88
C ILE A 105 -4.90 -1.13 5.95
N LYS A 106 -5.69 -1.40 6.99
CA LYS A 106 -7.04 -0.81 7.14
C LYS A 106 -7.00 0.71 7.18
N LEU A 107 -6.08 1.29 7.95
CA LEU A 107 -5.91 2.74 8.02
C LEU A 107 -5.54 3.34 6.67
N ALA A 108 -4.53 2.78 6.00
CA ALA A 108 -4.08 3.26 4.70
C ALA A 108 -5.15 3.13 3.61
N THR A 109 -5.89 2.00 3.56
CA THR A 109 -6.98 1.80 2.59
C THR A 109 -8.10 2.82 2.73
N VAL A 110 -8.47 3.18 3.98
CA VAL A 110 -9.50 4.19 4.25
C VAL A 110 -8.98 5.60 3.95
N SER A 111 -7.76 5.93 4.38
CA SER A 111 -7.15 7.23 4.07
C SER A 111 -6.99 7.45 2.57
N LEU A 112 -6.66 6.40 1.82
CA LEU A 112 -6.53 6.48 0.36
C LEU A 112 -7.88 6.77 -0.32
N ALA A 113 -9.00 6.22 0.19
CA ALA A 113 -10.34 6.59 -0.28
C ALA A 113 -10.64 8.09 -0.08
N GLU A 114 -10.36 8.61 1.11
CA GLU A 114 -10.61 10.03 1.41
C GLU A 114 -9.77 10.94 0.52
N VAL A 115 -8.48 10.63 0.37
CA VAL A 115 -7.58 11.37 -0.53
C VAL A 115 -8.11 11.37 -1.97
N PHE A 116 -8.63 10.25 -2.47
CA PHE A 116 -9.22 10.23 -3.81
C PHE A 116 -10.44 11.15 -3.92
N ILE A 117 -11.33 11.16 -2.92
CA ILE A 117 -12.51 12.03 -2.93
C ILE A 117 -12.10 13.50 -3.01
N ASP A 118 -11.05 13.90 -2.30
CA ASP A 118 -10.57 15.29 -2.25
C ASP A 118 -9.88 15.75 -3.55
N ILE A 119 -9.14 14.87 -4.23
CA ILE A 119 -8.34 15.24 -5.41
C ILE A 119 -9.01 14.91 -6.75
N ILE A 120 -10.12 14.16 -6.76
CA ILE A 120 -10.80 13.79 -8.01
C ILE A 120 -11.32 15.06 -8.71
N PRO A 121 -10.98 15.28 -9.99
CA PRO A 121 -11.50 16.41 -10.73
C PRO A 121 -13.01 16.27 -10.98
N GLY A 122 -13.72 17.41 -10.99
CA GLY A 122 -15.15 17.46 -11.31
C GLY A 122 -15.48 17.27 -12.80
N TYR A 123 -14.50 16.90 -13.62
CA TYR A 123 -14.64 16.69 -15.07
C TYR A 123 -14.28 15.26 -15.45
N ALA A 124 -14.79 14.78 -16.58
CA ALA A 124 -14.45 13.46 -17.09
C ALA A 124 -13.04 13.46 -17.73
N ILE A 125 -12.16 12.59 -17.25
CA ILE A 125 -10.81 12.41 -17.80
C ILE A 125 -10.93 11.63 -19.12
N ARG A 126 -10.50 12.24 -20.23
CA ARG A 126 -10.55 11.64 -21.58
C ARG A 126 -9.27 10.83 -21.86
N PRO A 127 -9.36 9.67 -22.53
CA PRO A 127 -8.17 9.02 -23.08
C PRO A 127 -7.53 9.88 -24.17
N HIS A 128 -6.21 10.05 -24.08
CA HIS A 128 -5.44 10.79 -25.09
C HIS A 128 -5.21 9.90 -26.32
N THR A 129 -5.16 10.50 -27.51
CA THR A 129 -4.86 9.77 -28.76
C THR A 129 -3.35 9.65 -28.98
N ASP A 130 -2.93 8.66 -29.76
CA ASP A 130 -1.49 8.43 -30.07
C ASP A 130 -0.84 9.65 -30.75
N GLU A 131 -1.61 10.39 -31.54
CA GLU A 131 -1.20 11.63 -32.19
C GLU A 131 -0.89 12.73 -31.15
N GLU A 132 -1.76 12.90 -30.15
CA GLU A 132 -1.61 13.88 -29.06
C GLU A 132 -0.39 13.55 -28.17
N MET A 133 -0.10 12.25 -27.95
CA MET A 133 1.08 11.82 -27.19
C MET A 133 2.40 12.05 -27.92
N SER A 134 2.39 11.99 -29.25
CA SER A 134 3.58 12.23 -30.08
C SER A 134 3.93 13.72 -30.19
N GLN A 135 2.98 14.60 -29.89
CA GLN A 135 3.14 16.04 -30.01
C GLN A 135 3.83 16.64 -28.79
N LYS A 136 4.65 17.69 -29.00
CA LYS A 136 5.26 18.43 -27.90
C LYS A 136 4.20 19.24 -27.13
N LEU A 137 3.80 18.74 -25.98
CA LEU A 137 2.91 19.42 -25.04
C LEU A 137 3.61 20.60 -24.35
N SER A 138 2.84 21.63 -24.02
CA SER A 138 3.33 22.70 -23.14
C SER A 138 3.60 22.15 -21.73
N LYS A 139 4.44 22.83 -20.94
CA LYS A 139 4.79 22.40 -19.59
C LYS A 139 3.56 22.20 -18.70
N GLU A 140 2.59 23.11 -18.78
CA GLU A 140 1.35 23.04 -18.00
C GLU A 140 0.48 21.87 -18.43
N THR A 141 0.30 21.67 -19.74
CA THR A 141 -0.49 20.55 -20.28
C THR A 141 0.13 19.21 -19.90
N LYS A 142 1.46 19.11 -19.95
CA LYS A 142 2.18 17.91 -19.53
C LYS A 142 1.99 17.62 -18.04
N LYS A 143 2.07 18.63 -17.18
CA LYS A 143 1.84 18.46 -15.74
C LYS A 143 0.42 17.98 -15.43
N LEU A 144 -0.58 18.52 -16.13
CA LEU A 144 -1.96 18.06 -15.99
C LEU A 144 -2.11 16.60 -16.46
N TYR A 145 -1.51 16.26 -17.59
CA TYR A 145 -1.51 14.89 -18.12
C TYR A 145 -0.86 13.91 -17.14
N ASP A 146 0.32 14.22 -16.61
CA ASP A 146 1.04 13.37 -15.66
C ASP A 146 0.24 13.15 -14.37
N PHE A 147 -0.47 14.19 -13.91
CA PHE A 147 -1.42 14.11 -12.80
C PHE A 147 -2.56 13.14 -13.10
N GLU A 148 -3.28 13.34 -14.20
CA GLU A 148 -4.45 12.52 -14.57
C GLU A 148 -4.08 11.05 -14.78
N GLN A 149 -2.98 10.78 -15.48
CA GLN A 149 -2.50 9.42 -15.70
C GLN A 149 -2.10 8.73 -14.39
N THR A 150 -1.44 9.47 -13.49
CA THR A 150 -1.03 8.91 -12.20
C THR A 150 -2.23 8.65 -11.31
N LEU A 151 -3.21 9.57 -11.28
CA LEU A 151 -4.47 9.42 -10.56
C LEU A 151 -5.22 8.17 -11.03
N LEU A 152 -5.47 8.05 -12.34
CA LEU A 152 -6.18 6.91 -12.93
C LEU A 152 -5.49 5.58 -12.64
N ARG A 153 -4.16 5.53 -12.80
CA ARG A 153 -3.37 4.32 -12.55
C ARG A 153 -3.50 3.84 -11.11
N TYR A 154 -3.39 4.72 -10.12
CA TYR A 154 -3.49 4.33 -8.72
C TYR A 154 -4.92 4.09 -8.27
N TYR A 155 -5.89 4.80 -8.85
CA TYR A 155 -7.31 4.52 -8.61
C TYR A 155 -7.69 3.12 -9.11
N LEU A 156 -7.25 2.73 -10.31
CA LEU A 156 -7.47 1.36 -10.82
C LEU A 156 -6.84 0.30 -9.90
N LYS A 157 -5.58 0.49 -9.49
CA LYS A 157 -4.90 -0.41 -8.55
C LYS A 157 -5.63 -0.49 -7.21
N TYR A 158 -6.15 0.62 -6.71
CA TYR A 158 -6.94 0.66 -5.49
C TYR A 158 -8.24 -0.15 -5.62
N LEU A 159 -8.97 -0.02 -6.73
CA LEU A 159 -10.18 -0.81 -6.97
C LEU A 159 -9.89 -2.32 -7.05
N GLN A 160 -8.83 -2.71 -7.77
CA GLN A 160 -8.37 -4.11 -7.81
C GLN A 160 -7.98 -4.63 -6.42
N HIS A 161 -7.34 -3.78 -5.61
CA HIS A 161 -7.02 -4.10 -4.23
C HIS A 161 -8.28 -4.33 -3.39
N LEU A 162 -9.30 -3.48 -3.51
CA LEU A 162 -10.59 -3.67 -2.83
C LEU A 162 -11.32 -4.94 -3.30
N GLU A 163 -11.31 -5.22 -4.60
CA GLU A 163 -11.89 -6.43 -5.16
C GLU A 163 -11.27 -7.69 -4.56
N SER A 164 -9.95 -7.70 -4.33
CA SER A 164 -9.26 -8.82 -3.70
C SER A 164 -9.75 -9.13 -2.28
N TYR A 165 -10.24 -8.13 -1.54
CA TYR A 165 -10.86 -8.33 -0.21
C TYR A 165 -12.34 -8.69 -0.29
N ALA A 166 -13.08 -8.15 -1.26
CA ALA A 166 -14.51 -8.40 -1.43
C ALA A 166 -14.81 -9.77 -2.08
N GLY A 167 -13.95 -10.24 -2.97
CA GLY A 167 -14.09 -11.48 -3.74
C GLY A 167 -13.73 -12.76 -3.00
N SER A 168 -13.22 -12.66 -1.76
CA SER A 168 -12.93 -13.82 -0.91
C SER A 168 -14.23 -14.34 -0.27
N LYS A 169 -15.05 -15.04 -1.06
CA LYS A 169 -16.15 -15.90 -0.57
C LYS A 169 -15.77 -17.37 -0.62
#